data_AF-D8QLD1-F1
#
_entry.id   AF-D8QLD1-F1
#
_cell.length_a   1.000
_cell.length_b   1.000
_cell.length_c   1.000
_cell.angle_alpha   90.00
_cell.angle_beta   90.00
_cell.angle_gamma   90.00
#
_symmetry.space_group_name_H-M   'P 1'
#
loop_
_entity.id
_entity.type
_entity.pdbx_description
1 polymer ?
#
loop_
_entity_poly.entity_id
_entity_poly.type
_entity_poly.pdbx_seq_one_letter_code
_entity_poly.pdbx_strand_id
1 'polypeptide(L)'
;AVRNLPDRPGYATNDLWVRHPTKPHLWKMQVGRYFDDVIVHSTGEKTVPAPIEGVIVTSPMIRAAIMFGRGRDEAGILVEPAPTHQIDVDDDVQVAAFRNAIWPIIEEANRGAPAYSRIFKELILVTRDTKPLPRTEKGTVMRRLALQMYQEEINKTGSHTQTGEKGIKPPASWNAPVIAEWLAGHVRDITGRDMDRAIDLFEQGFDSLNATVLRLRLLGALRCDPLAAPAGLEISQNVVYQQPTIDKLAAHVTKLVRGEAATTKAPEASAKDLIVSFAAKYSKGLPGYVDATSLPKYVQKKSVKPLEYPVSVLLTGTTGNLGAEILQMLLKDDRVARIYTLERDGSASVTERQRARFADKGFTIALLDSNKLVSLQGDVSAERLGQSDEVFKEMLRAVSVIIHVAWRLDFNLGVNAFESSIRGTRALVDFARQTQHADSLRFVFTSSVASTMSWDPRTQGPVPETLLNDPSVCVHGGGYGQGKYVAERVLAASGLSFSSMRVGQVSGGQPRGAWATTDWFPILVKTSIALGALPGDEQASSFTTKTEVEAYQKCRT
;
A
#
# COMPACT_ATOMS: atom_id res chain seq x y z
N ALA A 1 3.58 -21.89 35.43
CA ALA A 1 2.40 -22.56 36.03
C ALA A 1 1.29 -21.53 36.17
N VAL A 2 0.12 -21.77 35.58
CA VAL A 2 -1.04 -20.87 35.70
C VAL A 2 -1.55 -20.96 37.15
N ARG A 3 -1.63 -19.85 37.88
CA ARG A 3 -2.13 -19.80 39.26
C ARG A 3 -3.52 -19.19 39.25
N ASN A 4 -4.56 -20.04 39.25
CA ASN A 4 -5.96 -19.57 39.31
C ASN A 4 -6.44 -19.32 40.75
N LEU A 5 -5.70 -19.81 41.74
CA LEU A 5 -5.89 -19.57 43.18
C LEU A 5 -4.52 -19.33 43.84
N PRO A 6 -4.45 -18.61 44.98
CA PRO A 6 -3.18 -18.30 45.65
C PRO A 6 -2.35 -19.54 46.01
N ASP A 7 -3.02 -20.62 46.41
CA ASP A 7 -2.37 -21.77 47.07
C ASP A 7 -2.47 -23.10 46.30
N ARG A 8 -2.96 -23.08 45.04
CA ARG A 8 -3.06 -24.30 44.21
C ARG A 8 -2.62 -24.06 42.77
N PRO A 9 -1.90 -25.03 42.15
CA PRO A 9 -1.62 -24.98 40.72
C PRO A 9 -2.95 -25.04 39.95
N GLY A 10 -3.19 -24.03 39.11
CA GLY A 10 -4.39 -23.94 38.28
C GLY A 10 -4.28 -24.81 37.04
N TYR A 11 -5.42 -25.29 36.56
CA TYR A 11 -5.53 -26.03 35.31
C TYR A 11 -5.73 -25.03 34.15
N ALA A 12 -4.88 -25.11 33.12
CA ALA A 12 -4.98 -24.27 31.93
C ALA A 12 -5.97 -24.92 30.96
N THR A 13 -7.19 -24.40 30.88
CA THR A 13 -8.22 -24.92 29.96
C THR A 13 -7.97 -24.51 28.49
N ASN A 14 -7.06 -23.56 28.25
CA ASN A 14 -6.75 -22.97 26.93
C ASN A 14 -7.93 -22.30 26.21
N ASP A 15 -9.03 -22.05 26.93
CA ASP A 15 -10.19 -21.33 26.43
C ASP A 15 -9.98 -19.80 26.53
N LEU A 16 -10.43 -19.05 25.52
CA LEU A 16 -10.34 -17.59 25.53
C LEU A 16 -11.60 -16.94 26.10
N TRP A 17 -11.44 -16.25 27.22
CA TRP A 17 -12.49 -15.53 27.94
C TRP A 17 -12.28 -14.02 27.88
N VAL A 18 -13.37 -13.27 27.75
CA VAL A 18 -13.37 -11.82 27.91
C VAL A 18 -14.35 -11.43 29.01
N ARG A 19 -13.92 -10.51 29.86
CA ARG A 19 -14.73 -10.01 30.99
C ARG A 19 -15.93 -9.23 30.45
N HIS A 20 -17.11 -9.46 31.02
CA HIS A 20 -18.32 -8.76 30.59
C HIS A 20 -18.19 -7.24 30.85
N PRO A 21 -18.50 -6.38 29.86
CA PRO A 21 -18.22 -4.95 29.95
C PRO A 21 -18.93 -4.24 31.11
N THR A 22 -20.13 -4.70 31.50
CA THR A 22 -20.92 -4.09 32.60
C THR A 22 -20.98 -4.91 33.90
N LYS A 23 -20.54 -6.18 33.89
CA LYS A 23 -20.69 -7.08 35.04
C LYS A 23 -19.34 -7.72 35.38
N PRO A 24 -18.56 -7.14 36.31
CA PRO A 24 -17.16 -7.52 36.54
C PRO A 24 -16.95 -8.96 37.05
N HIS A 25 -18.00 -9.66 37.50
CA HIS A 25 -17.94 -11.04 37.95
C HIS A 25 -18.34 -12.06 36.86
N LEU A 26 -18.73 -11.61 35.66
CA LEU A 26 -19.13 -12.48 34.56
C LEU A 26 -18.09 -12.46 33.44
N TRP A 27 -17.88 -13.63 32.85
CA TRP A 27 -16.95 -13.85 31.76
C TRP A 27 -17.72 -14.44 30.57
N LYS A 28 -17.51 -13.89 29.38
CA LYS A 28 -18.04 -14.40 28.12
C LYS A 28 -16.95 -15.20 27.43
N MET A 29 -17.26 -16.44 27.03
CA MET A 29 -16.39 -17.21 26.15
C MET A 29 -16.42 -16.54 24.77
N GLN A 30 -15.29 -16.02 24.29
CA GLN A 30 -15.28 -15.18 23.09
C GLN A 30 -14.80 -15.95 21.86
N VAL A 31 -13.82 -16.84 21.98
CA VAL A 31 -13.21 -17.56 20.84
C VAL A 31 -12.73 -18.94 21.30
N GLY A 32 -13.63 -19.93 21.45
CA GLY A 32 -13.31 -21.35 21.66
C GLY A 32 -12.04 -21.69 22.45
N ARG A 33 -11.34 -22.76 22.05
CA ARG A 33 -9.98 -23.10 22.51
C ARG A 33 -8.93 -22.55 21.57
N TYR A 34 -7.96 -21.80 22.11
CA TYR A 34 -6.91 -21.12 21.33
C TYR A 34 -6.13 -22.06 20.39
N PHE A 35 -5.86 -23.30 20.81
CA PHE A 35 -5.07 -24.26 20.02
C PHE A 35 -5.89 -25.08 19.02
N ASP A 36 -7.18 -25.24 19.26
CA ASP A 36 -8.04 -26.20 18.54
C ASP A 36 -9.07 -25.52 17.62
N ASP A 37 -9.47 -24.27 17.93
CA ASP A 37 -10.58 -23.55 17.26
C ASP A 37 -10.13 -22.29 16.50
N VAL A 38 -8.84 -21.99 16.46
CA VAL A 38 -8.29 -20.87 15.69
C VAL A 38 -7.23 -21.38 14.72
N ILE A 39 -7.46 -21.15 13.43
CA ILE A 39 -6.48 -21.40 12.38
C ILE A 39 -5.58 -20.16 12.30
N VAL A 40 -4.27 -20.39 12.42
CA VAL A 40 -3.26 -19.33 12.27
C VAL A 40 -2.52 -19.56 10.95
N HIS A 41 -2.66 -18.61 10.04
CA HIS A 41 -2.03 -18.61 8.71
C HIS A 41 -0.53 -18.30 8.80
N SER A 42 0.25 -18.58 7.76
CA SER A 42 1.68 -18.21 7.67
C SER A 42 1.90 -16.70 7.71
N THR A 43 0.92 -15.93 7.25
CA THR A 43 0.87 -14.46 7.34
C THR A 43 0.71 -13.96 8.79
N GLY A 44 0.38 -14.84 9.73
CA GLY A 44 0.07 -14.52 11.12
C GLY A 44 -1.39 -14.11 11.35
N GLU A 45 -2.22 -14.13 10.31
CA GLU A 45 -3.65 -13.87 10.39
C GLU A 45 -4.39 -15.03 11.07
N LYS A 46 -5.50 -14.71 11.74
CA LYS A 46 -6.26 -15.66 12.57
C LYS A 46 -7.67 -15.82 12.02
N THR A 47 -8.01 -17.04 11.63
CA THR A 47 -9.33 -17.44 11.15
C THR A 47 -10.03 -18.30 12.18
N VAL A 48 -11.29 -17.99 12.48
CA VAL A 48 -12.15 -18.79 13.35
C VAL A 48 -13.05 -19.64 12.45
N PRO A 49 -12.88 -20.97 12.40
CA PRO A 49 -13.61 -21.81 11.45
C PRO A 49 -15.10 -21.98 11.74
N ALA A 50 -15.50 -21.95 13.01
CA ALA A 50 -16.83 -22.39 13.44
C ALA A 50 -18.01 -21.68 12.73
N PRO A 51 -18.01 -20.35 12.50
CA PRO A 51 -19.07 -19.69 11.74
C PRO A 51 -19.12 -20.12 10.27
N ILE A 52 -17.95 -20.34 9.65
CA ILE A 52 -17.82 -20.67 8.23
C ILE A 52 -18.23 -22.13 8.01
N GLU A 53 -17.71 -23.06 8.83
CA GLU A 53 -18.10 -24.47 8.81
C GLU A 53 -19.60 -24.65 9.06
N GLY A 54 -20.19 -23.87 9.99
CA GLY A 54 -21.61 -23.93 10.31
C GLY A 54 -22.53 -23.57 9.14
N VAL A 55 -22.19 -22.53 8.37
CA VAL A 55 -22.94 -22.15 7.16
C VAL A 55 -22.87 -23.28 6.13
N ILE A 56 -21.71 -23.90 5.96
CA ILE A 56 -21.48 -24.94 4.95
C ILE A 56 -22.22 -26.24 5.30
N VAL A 57 -22.27 -26.62 6.58
CA VAL A 57 -23.00 -27.81 7.08
C VAL A 57 -24.53 -27.64 7.00
N THR A 58 -25.04 -26.41 6.79
CA THR A 58 -26.50 -26.19 6.60
C THR A 58 -27.00 -26.80 5.28
N SER A 59 -26.09 -27.13 4.34
CA SER A 59 -26.43 -27.77 3.07
C SER A 59 -26.87 -29.23 3.25
N PRO A 60 -28.00 -29.67 2.64
CA PRO A 60 -28.42 -31.07 2.67
C PRO A 60 -27.46 -32.01 1.93
N MET A 61 -26.54 -31.46 1.12
CA MET A 61 -25.52 -32.21 0.37
C MET A 61 -24.27 -32.52 1.22
N ILE A 62 -24.11 -31.88 2.39
CA ILE A 62 -22.89 -31.95 3.20
C ILE A 62 -23.22 -32.54 4.58
N ARG A 63 -22.50 -33.59 4.96
CA ARG A 63 -22.67 -34.28 6.24
C ARG A 63 -21.74 -33.72 7.32
N ALA A 64 -20.55 -33.27 6.95
CA ALA A 64 -19.63 -32.57 7.84
C ALA A 64 -18.62 -31.74 7.02
N ALA A 65 -18.11 -30.66 7.60
CA ALA A 65 -17.07 -29.85 6.98
C ALA A 65 -16.03 -29.43 8.02
N ILE A 66 -14.75 -29.41 7.65
CA ILE A 66 -13.62 -29.00 8.48
C ILE A 66 -12.72 -28.07 7.69
N MET A 67 -12.45 -26.88 8.20
CA MET A 67 -11.46 -25.99 7.60
C MET A 67 -10.03 -26.39 7.99
N PHE A 68 -9.10 -26.16 7.06
CA PHE A 68 -7.66 -26.27 7.25
C PHE A 68 -6.95 -25.01 6.73
N GLY A 69 -5.68 -24.84 7.08
CA GLY A 69 -4.92 -23.63 6.71
C GLY A 69 -3.82 -23.24 7.70
N ARG A 70 -3.59 -24.03 8.75
CA ARG A 70 -2.58 -23.71 9.76
C ARG A 70 -1.19 -23.71 9.12
N GLY A 71 -0.49 -22.57 9.19
CA GLY A 71 0.82 -22.38 8.58
C GLY A 71 0.82 -22.21 7.07
N ARG A 72 -0.31 -21.80 6.46
CA ARG A 72 -0.44 -21.51 5.02
C ARG A 72 -1.00 -20.12 4.78
N ASP A 73 -0.82 -19.62 3.55
CA ASP A 73 -1.25 -18.27 3.18
C ASP A 73 -2.78 -18.19 2.95
N GLU A 74 -3.43 -19.33 2.71
CA GLU A 74 -4.86 -19.43 2.37
C GLU A 74 -5.59 -20.51 3.19
N ALA A 75 -6.88 -20.27 3.45
CA ALA A 75 -7.77 -21.21 4.12
C ALA A 75 -8.43 -22.17 3.11
N GLY A 76 -8.39 -23.47 3.40
CA GLY A 76 -9.09 -24.51 2.64
C GLY A 76 -10.16 -25.22 3.46
N ILE A 77 -10.98 -26.04 2.80
CA ILE A 77 -12.03 -26.82 3.47
C ILE A 77 -12.07 -28.26 3.00
N LEU A 78 -12.26 -29.16 3.96
CA LEU A 78 -12.49 -30.58 3.77
C LEU A 78 -13.97 -30.88 4.01
N VAL A 79 -14.65 -31.42 3.00
CA VAL A 79 -16.10 -31.63 2.97
C VAL A 79 -16.41 -33.13 2.88
N GLU A 80 -17.24 -33.62 3.78
CA GLU A 80 -17.83 -34.97 3.76
C GLU A 80 -19.21 -34.90 3.09
N PRO A 81 -19.40 -35.51 1.91
CA PRO A 81 -20.69 -35.53 1.24
C PRO A 81 -21.72 -36.38 2.00
N ALA A 82 -23.01 -36.07 1.83
CA ALA A 82 -24.10 -36.85 2.40
C ALA A 82 -24.24 -38.23 1.73
N PRO A 83 -24.77 -39.26 2.42
CA PRO A 83 -24.90 -40.63 1.87
C PRO A 83 -25.72 -40.73 0.57
N THR A 84 -26.57 -39.74 0.30
CA THR A 84 -27.41 -39.66 -0.91
C THR A 84 -26.71 -39.04 -2.12
N HIS A 85 -25.51 -38.46 -1.94
CA HIS A 85 -24.73 -37.76 -2.96
C HIS A 85 -23.25 -38.17 -2.88
N GLN A 86 -22.99 -39.47 -2.73
CA GLN A 86 -21.64 -40.01 -2.79
C GLN A 86 -21.10 -39.92 -4.22
N ILE A 87 -19.86 -39.47 -4.35
CA ILE A 87 -19.18 -39.25 -5.62
C ILE A 87 -17.85 -39.99 -5.58
N ASP A 88 -17.44 -40.51 -6.74
CA ASP A 88 -16.11 -41.08 -6.91
C ASP A 88 -15.06 -39.96 -6.90
N VAL A 89 -14.15 -40.00 -5.93
CA VAL A 89 -13.12 -38.97 -5.71
C VAL A 89 -12.00 -39.05 -6.75
N ASP A 90 -11.93 -40.15 -7.51
CA ASP A 90 -10.92 -40.34 -8.56
C ASP A 90 -11.43 -39.91 -9.97
N ASP A 91 -12.68 -39.42 -10.11
CA ASP A 91 -13.23 -38.83 -11.35
C ASP A 91 -13.32 -37.29 -11.25
N ASP A 92 -12.37 -36.60 -11.91
CA ASP A 92 -12.25 -35.13 -11.93
C ASP A 92 -13.52 -34.41 -12.41
N VAL A 93 -14.34 -35.04 -13.27
CA VAL A 93 -15.56 -34.43 -13.82
C VAL A 93 -16.66 -34.37 -12.76
N GLN A 94 -16.79 -35.41 -11.94
CA GLN A 94 -17.79 -35.45 -10.87
C GLN A 94 -17.38 -34.60 -9.67
N VAL A 95 -16.08 -34.53 -9.35
CA VAL A 95 -15.55 -33.62 -8.33
C VAL A 95 -15.77 -32.16 -8.74
N ALA A 96 -15.56 -31.81 -10.01
CA ALA A 96 -15.84 -30.47 -10.52
C ALA A 96 -17.34 -30.11 -10.49
N ALA A 97 -18.22 -31.06 -10.84
CA ALA A 97 -19.67 -30.87 -10.75
C ALA A 97 -20.12 -30.66 -9.29
N PHE A 98 -19.58 -31.43 -8.35
CA PHE A 98 -19.86 -31.27 -6.92
C PHE A 98 -19.37 -29.95 -6.37
N ARG A 99 -18.13 -29.56 -6.70
CA ARG A 99 -17.56 -28.25 -6.33
C ARG A 99 -18.41 -27.09 -6.84
N ASN A 100 -18.94 -27.18 -8.06
CA ASN A 100 -19.84 -26.17 -8.60
C ASN A 100 -21.21 -26.16 -7.92
N ALA A 101 -21.73 -27.31 -7.48
CA ALA A 101 -23.00 -27.39 -6.77
C ALA A 101 -22.93 -26.81 -5.34
N ILE A 102 -21.80 -26.97 -4.64
CA ILE A 102 -21.60 -26.43 -3.29
C ILE A 102 -21.08 -24.98 -3.28
N TRP A 103 -20.61 -24.48 -4.43
CA TRP A 103 -20.00 -23.14 -4.53
C TRP A 103 -20.89 -21.98 -4.07
N PRO A 104 -22.20 -21.92 -4.40
CA PRO A 104 -23.06 -20.82 -3.95
C PRO A 104 -23.14 -20.69 -2.42
N ILE A 105 -23.05 -21.81 -1.70
CA ILE A 105 -23.10 -21.86 -0.23
C ILE A 105 -21.75 -21.43 0.36
N ILE A 106 -20.66 -21.78 -0.33
CA ILE A 106 -19.31 -21.32 0.04
C ILE A 106 -19.17 -19.82 -0.23
N GLU A 107 -19.77 -19.27 -1.29
CA GLU A 107 -19.83 -17.83 -1.52
C GLU A 107 -20.61 -17.09 -0.42
N GLU A 108 -21.71 -17.67 0.06
CA GLU A 108 -22.45 -17.15 1.21
C GLU A 108 -21.58 -17.15 2.48
N ALA A 109 -20.86 -18.24 2.74
CA ALA A 109 -19.91 -18.32 3.86
C ALA A 109 -18.75 -17.32 3.72
N ASN A 110 -18.23 -17.14 2.49
CA ASN A 110 -17.15 -16.22 2.17
C ASN A 110 -17.56 -14.74 2.32
N ARG A 111 -18.85 -14.42 2.15
CA ARG A 111 -19.38 -13.05 2.35
C ARG A 111 -19.28 -12.61 3.81
N GLY A 112 -19.43 -13.55 4.74
CA GLY A 112 -19.26 -13.33 6.18
C GLY A 112 -17.81 -13.41 6.66
N ALA A 113 -16.88 -13.85 5.81
CA ALA A 113 -15.49 -14.09 6.16
C ALA A 113 -14.56 -12.91 5.79
N PRO A 114 -13.55 -12.60 6.62
CA PRO A 114 -12.45 -11.71 6.25
C PRO A 114 -11.74 -12.18 4.97
N ALA A 115 -11.10 -11.26 4.21
CA ALA A 115 -10.48 -11.57 2.92
C ALA A 115 -9.52 -12.77 2.96
N TYR A 116 -8.70 -12.87 4.01
CA TYR A 116 -7.74 -13.97 4.24
C TYR A 116 -8.37 -15.30 4.72
N SER A 117 -9.67 -15.30 5.03
CA SER A 117 -10.43 -16.48 5.48
C SER A 117 -11.35 -17.03 4.39
N ARG A 118 -11.33 -16.43 3.19
CA ARG A 118 -12.14 -16.86 2.07
C ARG A 118 -11.61 -18.18 1.50
N ILE A 119 -12.54 -19.08 1.19
CA ILE A 119 -12.26 -20.39 0.61
C ILE A 119 -12.37 -20.28 -0.91
N PHE A 120 -11.34 -20.70 -1.63
CA PHE A 120 -11.32 -20.80 -3.09
C PHE A 120 -11.81 -22.17 -3.58
N LYS A 121 -12.30 -22.26 -4.82
CA LYS A 121 -12.88 -23.50 -5.40
C LYS A 121 -11.87 -24.66 -5.39
N GLU A 122 -10.62 -24.32 -5.62
CA GLU A 122 -9.48 -25.21 -5.78
C GLU A 122 -9.06 -25.83 -4.44
N LEU A 123 -9.37 -25.15 -3.33
CA LEU A 123 -9.04 -25.56 -1.96
C LEU A 123 -10.18 -26.33 -1.27
N ILE A 124 -11.19 -26.76 -2.03
CA ILE A 124 -12.27 -27.63 -1.54
C ILE A 124 -11.87 -29.09 -1.77
N LEU A 125 -11.58 -29.79 -0.69
CA LEU A 125 -11.28 -31.22 -0.69
C LEU A 125 -12.53 -32.02 -0.32
N VAL A 126 -12.79 -33.08 -1.07
CA VAL A 126 -13.89 -34.03 -0.80
C VAL A 126 -13.30 -35.28 -0.16
N THR A 127 -13.90 -35.75 0.94
CA THR A 127 -13.44 -36.97 1.62
C THR A 127 -13.85 -38.22 0.85
N ARG A 128 -12.96 -39.23 0.80
CA ARG A 128 -13.23 -40.55 0.22
C ARG A 128 -14.17 -41.37 1.11
N ASP A 129 -15.04 -42.16 0.49
CA ASP A 129 -15.95 -43.09 1.20
C ASP A 129 -15.17 -44.17 1.98
N THR A 130 -14.01 -44.56 1.47
CA THR A 130 -13.09 -45.51 2.13
C THR A 130 -12.35 -44.93 3.34
N LYS A 131 -12.47 -43.63 3.62
CA LYS A 131 -11.73 -42.93 4.69
C LYS A 131 -12.62 -41.85 5.36
N PRO A 132 -13.72 -42.19 6.05
CA PRO A 132 -14.61 -41.19 6.64
C PRO A 132 -13.93 -40.35 7.72
N LEU A 133 -14.47 -39.15 7.99
CA LEU A 133 -13.97 -38.28 9.05
C LEU A 133 -14.08 -38.97 10.42
N PRO A 134 -13.02 -38.95 11.25
CA PRO A 134 -13.00 -39.66 12.51
C PRO A 134 -13.90 -38.94 13.51
N ARG A 135 -14.79 -39.68 14.19
CA ARG A 135 -15.77 -39.14 15.13
C ARG A 135 -15.58 -39.71 16.53
N THR A 136 -15.86 -38.89 17.53
CA THR A 136 -15.99 -39.33 18.92
C THR A 136 -17.31 -40.09 19.14
N GLU A 137 -17.45 -40.79 20.26
CA GLU A 137 -18.69 -41.48 20.66
C GLU A 137 -19.91 -40.54 20.73
N LYS A 138 -19.68 -39.21 20.83
CA LYS A 138 -20.73 -38.18 20.81
C LYS A 138 -21.04 -37.63 19.41
N GLY A 139 -20.48 -38.24 18.35
CA GLY A 139 -20.70 -37.83 16.96
C GLY A 139 -19.92 -36.59 16.52
N THR A 140 -19.20 -35.92 17.42
CA THR A 140 -18.36 -34.76 17.08
C THR A 140 -17.12 -35.21 16.31
N VAL A 141 -16.79 -34.49 15.24
CA VAL A 141 -15.64 -34.78 14.39
C VAL A 141 -14.34 -34.40 15.09
N MET A 142 -13.38 -35.34 15.12
CA MET A 142 -12.06 -35.14 15.73
C MET A 142 -11.14 -34.37 14.76
N ARG A 143 -11.24 -33.03 14.74
CA ARG A 143 -10.49 -32.14 13.82
C ARG A 143 -9.00 -32.50 13.71
N ARG A 144 -8.30 -32.66 14.84
CA ARG A 144 -6.85 -32.95 14.83
C ARG A 144 -6.51 -34.26 14.12
N LEU A 145 -7.30 -35.31 14.37
CA LEU A 145 -7.09 -36.62 13.75
C LEU A 145 -7.49 -36.61 12.27
N ALA A 146 -8.57 -35.88 11.92
CA ALA A 146 -8.98 -35.68 10.54
C ALA A 146 -7.90 -35.00 9.70
N LEU A 147 -7.32 -33.90 10.22
CA LEU A 147 -6.25 -33.17 9.54
C LEU A 147 -4.97 -34.01 9.41
N GLN A 148 -4.63 -34.83 10.41
CA GLN A 148 -3.50 -35.76 10.33
C GLN A 148 -3.71 -36.85 9.27
N MET A 149 -4.91 -37.44 9.21
CA MET A 149 -5.22 -38.45 8.21
C MET A 149 -5.19 -37.89 6.79
N TYR A 150 -5.69 -36.67 6.59
CA TYR A 150 -5.72 -36.00 5.28
C TYR A 150 -4.50 -35.12 5.01
N GLN A 151 -3.44 -35.23 5.81
CA GLN A 151 -2.31 -34.33 5.73
C GLN A 151 -1.58 -34.43 4.37
N GLU A 152 -1.50 -35.62 3.78
CA GLU A 152 -0.86 -35.82 2.47
C GLU A 152 -1.66 -35.20 1.34
N GLU A 153 -2.99 -35.38 1.34
CA GLU A 153 -3.90 -34.79 0.36
C GLU A 153 -3.93 -33.27 0.50
N ILE A 154 -4.01 -32.77 1.74
CA ILE A 154 -3.90 -31.34 2.06
C ILE A 154 -2.55 -30.79 1.61
N ASN A 155 -1.44 -31.53 1.77
CA ASN A 155 -0.10 -31.13 1.31
C ASN A 155 0.02 -31.09 -0.21
N LYS A 156 -0.57 -32.05 -0.93
CA LYS A 156 -0.64 -32.04 -2.41
C LYS A 156 -1.42 -30.83 -2.93
N THR A 157 -2.47 -30.42 -2.24
CA THR A 157 -3.24 -29.19 -2.57
C THR A 157 -2.57 -27.92 -2.05
N GLY A 158 -1.58 -28.03 -1.16
CA GLY A 158 -0.89 -26.90 -0.53
C GLY A 158 0.37 -26.43 -1.23
N SER A 159 0.90 -27.19 -2.18
CA SER A 159 2.12 -26.84 -2.91
C SER A 159 1.91 -25.78 -3.99
N HIS A 160 0.74 -25.16 -4.10
CA HIS A 160 0.43 -24.16 -5.12
C HIS A 160 1.12 -22.81 -4.90
N THR A 161 1.62 -22.49 -3.70
CA THR A 161 2.22 -21.17 -3.42
C THR A 161 3.75 -21.10 -3.44
N GLN A 162 4.49 -22.22 -3.45
CA GLN A 162 5.97 -22.20 -3.49
C GLN A 162 6.61 -22.75 -4.76
N THR A 163 5.88 -23.51 -5.58
CA THR A 163 6.28 -23.77 -6.96
C THR A 163 5.50 -22.83 -7.84
N GLY A 164 6.18 -21.92 -8.56
CA GLY A 164 5.55 -21.16 -9.65
C GLY A 164 4.66 -22.11 -10.45
N GLU A 165 3.38 -21.76 -10.54
CA GLU A 165 2.28 -22.69 -10.84
C GLU A 165 2.62 -23.62 -12.02
N LYS A 166 2.88 -24.90 -11.75
CA LYS A 166 2.88 -25.96 -12.77
C LYS A 166 1.46 -26.31 -13.27
N GLY A 167 0.51 -25.37 -13.18
CA GLY A 167 -0.90 -25.60 -13.51
C GLY A 167 -1.54 -24.48 -14.35
N ILE A 168 -0.87 -23.33 -14.51
CA ILE A 168 -1.39 -22.30 -15.41
C ILE A 168 -1.10 -22.73 -16.84
N LYS A 169 -2.16 -23.07 -17.58
CA LYS A 169 -2.07 -23.29 -19.02
C LYS A 169 -1.65 -21.98 -19.67
N PRO A 170 -0.51 -21.95 -20.38
CA PRO A 170 -0.12 -20.78 -21.14
C PRO A 170 -1.21 -20.45 -22.18
N PRO A 171 -1.32 -19.18 -22.61
CA PRO A 171 -2.23 -18.81 -23.69
C PRO A 171 -1.89 -19.61 -24.96
N ALA A 172 -2.90 -19.93 -25.77
CA ALA A 172 -2.73 -20.74 -26.99
C ALA A 172 -1.76 -20.11 -28.03
N SER A 173 -1.57 -18.79 -27.96
CA SER A 173 -0.50 -18.09 -28.68
C SER A 173 -0.15 -16.78 -27.96
N TRP A 174 1.10 -16.32 -28.09
CA TRP A 174 1.59 -15.08 -27.49
C TRP A 174 1.22 -13.82 -28.32
N ASN A 175 0.02 -13.79 -28.88
CA ASN A 175 -0.51 -12.65 -29.61
C ASN A 175 -1.27 -11.70 -28.66
N ALA A 176 -1.16 -10.40 -28.88
CA ALA A 176 -1.77 -9.37 -28.03
C ALA A 176 -3.27 -9.61 -27.71
N PRO A 177 -4.16 -9.94 -28.67
CA PRO A 177 -5.57 -10.18 -28.35
C PRO A 177 -5.79 -11.43 -27.50
N VAL A 178 -5.00 -12.49 -27.72
CA VAL A 178 -5.10 -13.76 -26.97
C VAL A 178 -4.58 -13.60 -25.55
N ILE A 179 -3.48 -12.86 -25.38
CA ILE A 179 -2.95 -12.53 -24.05
C ILE A 179 -3.91 -11.60 -23.30
N ALA A 180 -4.53 -10.63 -23.97
CA ALA A 180 -5.49 -9.72 -23.32
C ALA A 180 -6.72 -10.48 -22.79
N GLU A 181 -7.23 -11.45 -23.56
CA GLU A 181 -8.33 -12.30 -23.12
C GLU A 181 -7.94 -13.23 -21.98
N TRP A 182 -6.74 -13.83 -22.05
CA TRP A 182 -6.20 -14.66 -20.99
C TRP A 182 -5.96 -13.85 -19.70
N LEU A 183 -5.38 -12.67 -19.80
CA LEU A 183 -5.16 -11.75 -18.67
C LEU A 183 -6.50 -11.31 -18.05
N ALA A 184 -7.52 -11.02 -18.87
CA ALA A 184 -8.86 -10.70 -18.38
C ALA A 184 -9.46 -11.86 -17.58
N GLY A 185 -9.25 -13.11 -18.03
CA GLY A 185 -9.65 -14.31 -17.27
C GLY A 185 -8.97 -14.41 -15.90
N HIS A 186 -7.67 -14.12 -15.83
CA HIS A 186 -6.92 -14.11 -14.55
C HIS A 186 -7.31 -12.93 -13.65
N VAL A 187 -7.55 -11.75 -14.21
CA VAL A 187 -8.03 -10.59 -13.45
C VAL A 187 -9.42 -10.88 -12.86
N ARG A 188 -10.29 -11.54 -13.62
CA ARG A 188 -11.60 -12.00 -13.13
C ARG A 188 -11.46 -13.00 -11.99
N ASP A 189 -10.55 -13.95 -12.12
CA ASP A 189 -10.31 -14.96 -11.08
C ASP A 189 -9.74 -14.34 -9.80
N ILE A 190 -8.80 -13.40 -9.91
CA ILE A 190 -8.19 -12.71 -8.77
C ILE A 190 -9.21 -11.80 -8.07
N THR A 191 -10.01 -11.05 -8.83
CA THR A 191 -10.88 -10.01 -8.27
C THR A 191 -12.33 -10.44 -8.05
N GLY A 192 -12.73 -11.59 -8.60
CA GLY A 192 -14.11 -12.09 -8.58
C GLY A 192 -15.09 -11.27 -9.45
N ARG A 193 -14.61 -10.35 -10.29
CA ARG A 193 -15.44 -9.47 -11.14
C ARG A 193 -14.79 -9.21 -12.49
N ASP A 194 -15.61 -8.92 -13.49
CA ASP A 194 -15.10 -8.43 -14.77
C ASP A 194 -14.65 -6.97 -14.67
N MET A 195 -13.47 -6.68 -15.21
CA MET A 195 -12.87 -5.36 -15.29
C MET A 195 -12.69 -4.96 -16.76
N ASP A 196 -12.83 -3.67 -17.04
CA ASP A 196 -12.62 -3.12 -18.39
C ASP A 196 -11.13 -3.20 -18.77
N ARG A 197 -10.86 -3.64 -20.00
CA ARG A 197 -9.51 -3.85 -20.55
C ARG A 197 -8.77 -2.56 -20.86
N ALA A 198 -9.51 -1.48 -21.16
CA ALA A 198 -8.97 -0.19 -21.57
C ALA A 198 -8.80 0.80 -20.40
N ILE A 199 -9.48 0.56 -19.29
CA ILE A 199 -9.43 1.41 -18.09
C ILE A 199 -8.30 0.93 -17.16
N ASP A 200 -7.66 1.86 -16.45
CA ASP A 200 -6.64 1.56 -15.46
C ASP A 200 -7.18 0.58 -14.40
N LEU A 201 -6.47 -0.53 -14.19
CA LEU A 201 -6.86 -1.57 -13.24
C LEU A 201 -6.94 -0.99 -11.81
N PHE A 202 -6.02 -0.11 -11.43
CA PHE A 202 -5.97 0.47 -10.08
C PHE A 202 -7.13 1.43 -9.83
N GLU A 203 -7.59 2.16 -10.85
CA GLU A 203 -8.79 3.01 -10.75
C GLU A 203 -10.07 2.19 -10.52
N GLN A 204 -10.10 0.97 -11.04
CA GLN A 204 -11.22 0.06 -10.88
C GLN A 204 -11.20 -0.69 -9.55
N GLY A 205 -10.16 -0.52 -8.71
CA GLY A 205 -10.02 -1.15 -7.38
C GLY A 205 -9.10 -2.38 -7.36
N PHE A 206 -8.15 -2.45 -8.28
CA PHE A 206 -7.02 -3.39 -8.21
C PHE A 206 -5.99 -2.86 -7.21
N ASP A 207 -5.47 -3.72 -6.33
CA ASP A 207 -4.51 -3.34 -5.30
C ASP A 207 -3.13 -3.97 -5.54
N SER A 208 -2.18 -3.69 -4.65
CA SER A 208 -0.80 -4.16 -4.77
C SER A 208 -0.65 -5.68 -4.64
N LEU A 209 -1.55 -6.32 -3.89
CA LEU A 209 -1.56 -7.79 -3.73
C LEU A 209 -2.03 -8.44 -5.03
N ASN A 210 -3.14 -7.95 -5.60
CA ASN A 210 -3.66 -8.41 -6.88
C ASN A 210 -2.63 -8.23 -8.00
N ALA A 211 -1.87 -7.13 -8.00
CA ALA A 211 -0.77 -6.92 -8.95
C ALA A 211 0.37 -7.91 -8.79
N THR A 212 0.71 -8.29 -7.55
CA THR A 212 1.74 -9.30 -7.28
C THR A 212 1.27 -10.69 -7.73
N VAL A 213 0.02 -11.06 -7.40
CA VAL A 213 -0.56 -12.34 -7.83
C VAL A 213 -0.61 -12.42 -9.36
N LEU A 214 -1.14 -11.39 -10.04
CA LEU A 214 -1.21 -11.36 -11.50
C LEU A 214 0.18 -11.50 -12.14
N ARG A 215 1.19 -10.84 -11.59
CA ARG A 215 2.57 -10.97 -12.05
C ARG A 215 3.11 -12.39 -11.86
N LEU A 216 2.87 -13.01 -10.71
CA LEU A 216 3.32 -14.37 -10.44
C LEU A 216 2.69 -15.37 -11.42
N ARG A 217 1.40 -15.21 -11.71
CA ARG A 217 0.69 -16.01 -12.71
C ARG A 217 1.25 -15.84 -14.12
N LEU A 218 1.56 -14.60 -14.50
CA LEU A 218 2.22 -14.28 -15.76
C LEU A 218 3.61 -14.94 -15.85
N LEU A 219 4.41 -14.87 -14.79
CA LEU A 219 5.72 -15.53 -14.72
C LEU A 219 5.61 -17.06 -14.77
N GLY A 220 4.59 -17.63 -14.12
CA GLY A 220 4.28 -19.06 -14.19
C GLY A 220 4.01 -19.50 -15.63
N ALA A 221 3.12 -18.77 -16.32
CA ALA A 221 2.79 -19.05 -17.72
C ALA A 221 3.99 -18.96 -18.68
N LEU A 222 4.85 -17.96 -18.49
CA LEU A 222 6.05 -17.77 -19.30
C LEU A 222 7.11 -18.85 -19.07
N ARG A 223 7.22 -19.38 -17.84
CA ARG A 223 8.15 -20.47 -17.51
C ARG A 223 7.70 -21.82 -18.08
N CYS A 224 6.41 -21.99 -18.33
CA CYS A 224 5.85 -23.21 -18.90
C CYS A 224 6.05 -23.33 -20.43
N ASP A 225 6.36 -22.23 -21.12
CA ASP A 225 6.61 -22.23 -22.57
C ASP A 225 8.11 -22.00 -22.87
N PRO A 226 8.81 -22.97 -23.51
CA PRO A 226 10.22 -22.84 -23.87
C PRO A 226 10.53 -21.62 -24.76
N LEU A 227 9.58 -21.17 -25.60
CA LEU A 227 9.76 -20.03 -26.50
C LEU A 227 9.65 -18.68 -25.76
N ALA A 228 8.93 -18.66 -24.64
CA ALA A 228 8.65 -17.46 -23.86
C ALA A 228 9.40 -17.40 -22.51
N ALA A 229 10.08 -18.48 -22.13
CA ALA A 229 10.90 -18.56 -20.92
C ALA A 229 11.96 -17.45 -20.77
N PRO A 230 12.65 -16.99 -21.84
CA PRO A 230 13.59 -15.87 -21.73
C PRO A 230 12.89 -14.56 -21.33
N ALA A 231 11.65 -14.33 -21.79
CA ALA A 231 10.88 -13.14 -21.44
C ALA A 231 10.49 -13.10 -19.96
N GLY A 232 10.41 -14.26 -19.29
CA GLY A 232 10.14 -14.34 -17.86
C GLY A 232 11.26 -13.72 -16.99
N LEU A 233 12.50 -13.64 -17.49
CA LEU A 233 13.62 -12.99 -16.81
C LEU A 233 13.59 -11.46 -16.96
N GLU A 234 12.93 -10.95 -18.01
CA GLU A 234 12.84 -9.52 -18.32
C GLU A 234 11.64 -8.82 -17.67
N ILE A 235 10.71 -9.58 -17.09
CA ILE A 235 9.54 -9.01 -16.42
C ILE A 235 9.93 -8.41 -15.06
N SER A 236 9.96 -7.07 -15.06
CA SER A 236 10.21 -6.27 -13.86
C SER A 236 9.14 -6.50 -12.78
N GLN A 237 9.50 -6.22 -11.53
CA GLN A 237 8.57 -6.28 -10.39
C GLN A 237 7.37 -5.32 -10.58
N ASN A 238 7.57 -4.23 -11.34
CA ASN A 238 6.60 -3.15 -11.50
C ASN A 238 5.85 -3.21 -12.84
N VAL A 239 5.93 -4.31 -13.58
CA VAL A 239 5.36 -4.42 -14.94
C VAL A 239 3.86 -4.06 -14.99
N VAL A 240 3.09 -4.48 -13.97
CA VAL A 240 1.65 -4.22 -13.88
C VAL A 240 1.37 -2.74 -13.59
N TYR A 241 2.24 -2.07 -12.83
CA TYR A 241 2.13 -0.64 -12.57
C TYR A 241 2.58 0.23 -13.75
N GLN A 242 3.57 -0.24 -14.51
CA GLN A 242 4.05 0.43 -15.73
C GLN A 242 3.03 0.30 -16.86
N GLN A 243 2.30 -0.81 -16.92
CA GLN A 243 1.27 -1.10 -17.91
C GLN A 243 -0.08 -1.35 -17.20
N PRO A 244 -0.73 -0.28 -16.69
CA PRO A 244 -1.87 -0.41 -15.78
C PRO A 244 -3.17 -0.90 -16.43
N THR A 245 -3.19 -1.09 -17.75
CA THR A 245 -4.36 -1.59 -18.51
C THR A 245 -4.04 -2.96 -19.10
N ILE A 246 -5.04 -3.84 -19.20
CA ILE A 246 -4.88 -5.19 -19.74
C ILE A 246 -4.31 -5.17 -21.16
N ASP A 247 -4.79 -4.25 -22.01
CA ASP A 247 -4.34 -4.15 -23.42
C ASP A 247 -2.86 -3.76 -23.54
N LYS A 248 -2.41 -2.78 -22.73
CA LYS A 248 -1.00 -2.39 -22.69
C LYS A 248 -0.11 -3.49 -22.13
N LEU A 249 -0.57 -4.19 -21.09
CA LEU A 249 0.18 -5.30 -20.51
C LEU A 249 0.31 -6.45 -21.53
N ALA A 250 -0.77 -6.79 -22.24
CA ALA A 250 -0.75 -7.81 -23.29
C ALA A 250 0.18 -7.43 -24.45
N ALA A 251 0.10 -6.19 -24.95
CA ALA A 251 0.99 -5.69 -26.00
C ALA A 251 2.45 -5.70 -25.54
N HIS A 252 2.71 -5.39 -24.27
CA HIS A 252 4.05 -5.42 -23.72
C HIS A 252 4.62 -6.85 -23.64
N VAL A 253 3.84 -7.81 -23.14
CA VAL A 253 4.23 -9.22 -23.07
C VAL A 253 4.46 -9.79 -24.47
N THR A 254 3.61 -9.47 -25.46
CA THR A 254 3.84 -9.89 -26.86
C THR A 254 5.19 -9.39 -27.39
N LYS A 255 5.56 -8.14 -27.11
CA LYS A 255 6.87 -7.59 -27.52
C LYS A 255 8.03 -8.31 -26.85
N LEU A 256 7.90 -8.64 -25.57
CA LEU A 256 8.91 -9.39 -24.81
C LEU A 256 9.13 -10.80 -25.39
N VAL A 257 8.04 -11.52 -25.67
CA VAL A 257 8.14 -12.89 -26.21
C VAL A 257 8.70 -12.93 -27.64
N ARG A 258 8.46 -11.89 -28.45
CA ARG A 258 9.02 -11.78 -29.80
C ARG A 258 10.50 -11.39 -29.83
N GLY A 259 11.11 -11.09 -28.68
CA GLY A 259 12.48 -10.56 -28.61
C GLY A 259 12.61 -9.14 -29.19
N GLU A 260 11.48 -8.48 -29.50
CA GLU A 260 11.42 -7.10 -29.99
C GLU A 260 11.42 -6.09 -28.84
N ALA A 261 11.26 -6.57 -27.60
CA ALA A 261 11.49 -5.76 -26.42
C ALA A 261 12.99 -5.55 -26.23
N ALA A 262 13.54 -4.57 -26.95
CA ALA A 262 14.62 -3.80 -26.35
C ALA A 262 14.08 -3.30 -25.00
N THR A 263 14.57 -3.90 -23.91
CA THR A 263 14.41 -3.46 -22.51
C THR A 263 13.40 -2.33 -22.33
N THR A 264 12.16 -2.64 -21.92
CA THR A 264 11.18 -1.63 -21.51
C THR A 264 11.55 -1.01 -20.15
N LYS A 265 12.75 -0.46 -20.04
CA LYS A 265 12.84 0.90 -19.55
C LYS A 265 12.10 1.71 -20.63
N ALA A 266 11.06 2.47 -20.29
CA ALA A 266 10.63 3.52 -21.22
C ALA A 266 11.92 4.23 -21.69
N PRO A 267 12.20 4.34 -23.01
CA PRO A 267 13.48 4.87 -23.47
C PRO A 267 13.69 6.17 -22.71
N GLU A 268 14.85 6.37 -22.09
CA GLU A 268 15.05 7.48 -21.14
C GLU A 268 14.61 8.83 -21.75
N ALA A 269 14.71 8.96 -23.07
CA ALA A 269 14.11 10.02 -23.87
C ALA A 269 12.59 10.21 -23.60
N SER A 270 11.77 9.17 -23.71
CA SER A 270 10.33 9.21 -23.43
C SER A 270 10.00 9.58 -21.98
N ALA A 271 10.79 9.11 -21.00
CA ALA A 271 10.60 9.50 -19.61
C ALA A 271 10.94 10.98 -19.37
N LYS A 272 12.06 11.45 -19.95
CA LYS A 272 12.47 12.87 -19.93
C LYS A 272 11.40 13.75 -20.57
N ASP A 273 10.90 13.38 -21.74
CA ASP A 273 9.87 14.13 -22.46
C ASP A 273 8.58 14.25 -21.64
N LEU A 274 8.17 13.16 -20.97
CA LEU A 274 7.04 13.19 -20.04
C LEU A 274 7.29 14.15 -18.89
N ILE A 275 8.44 14.06 -18.20
CA ILE A 275 8.80 14.97 -17.09
C ILE A 275 8.76 16.44 -17.54
N VAL A 276 9.34 16.74 -18.71
CA VAL A 276 9.35 18.08 -19.29
C VAL A 276 7.92 18.54 -19.60
N SER A 277 7.10 17.69 -20.22
CA SER A 277 5.72 18.01 -20.55
C SER A 277 4.87 18.32 -19.30
N PHE A 278 5.06 17.56 -18.22
CA PHE A 278 4.40 17.81 -16.94
C PHE A 278 4.87 19.12 -16.31
N ALA A 279 6.18 19.36 -16.27
CA ALA A 279 6.75 20.60 -15.75
C ALA A 279 6.25 21.82 -16.53
N ALA A 280 6.21 21.75 -17.87
CA ALA A 280 5.69 22.80 -18.72
C ALA A 280 4.17 23.01 -18.51
N LYS A 281 3.37 21.93 -18.56
CA LYS A 281 1.91 21.95 -18.35
C LYS A 281 1.56 22.66 -17.05
N TYR A 282 2.20 22.28 -15.95
CA TYR A 282 1.92 22.82 -14.62
C TYR A 282 2.65 24.13 -14.30
N SER A 283 3.57 24.57 -15.17
CA SER A 283 4.16 25.92 -15.06
C SER A 283 3.47 26.96 -15.93
N LYS A 284 2.52 26.57 -16.80
CA LYS A 284 1.81 27.49 -17.69
C LYS A 284 1.18 28.67 -16.93
N GLY A 285 1.49 29.90 -17.34
CA GLY A 285 1.03 31.14 -16.69
C GLY A 285 1.88 31.59 -15.49
N LEU A 286 2.93 30.86 -15.14
CA LEU A 286 3.95 31.32 -14.19
C LEU A 286 5.06 32.11 -14.91
N PRO A 287 5.76 33.01 -14.21
CA PRO A 287 6.81 33.85 -14.81
C PRO A 287 7.93 33.08 -15.50
N GLY A 288 8.26 31.88 -15.01
CA GLY A 288 9.33 31.03 -15.57
C GLY A 288 8.89 30.10 -16.70
N TYR A 289 7.63 30.17 -17.13
CA TYR A 289 7.15 29.38 -18.27
C TYR A 289 7.81 29.83 -19.57
N VAL A 290 8.21 28.86 -20.40
CA VAL A 290 8.84 29.12 -21.70
C VAL A 290 7.92 28.61 -22.81
N ASP A 291 7.84 27.29 -22.96
CA ASP A 291 6.97 26.62 -23.94
C ASP A 291 6.56 25.22 -23.42
N ALA A 292 5.81 24.46 -24.24
CA ALA A 292 5.30 23.14 -23.88
C ALA A 292 6.35 22.01 -23.92
N THR A 293 7.53 22.29 -24.49
CA THR A 293 8.59 21.32 -24.82
C THR A 293 9.89 21.53 -24.07
N SER A 294 9.99 22.59 -23.25
CA SER A 294 11.17 22.95 -22.49
C SER A 294 10.89 22.99 -20.99
N LEU A 295 11.94 22.75 -20.19
CA LEU A 295 11.83 22.94 -18.75
C LEU A 295 11.63 24.42 -18.42
N PRO A 296 10.78 24.74 -17.43
CA PRO A 296 10.61 26.10 -16.99
C PRO A 296 11.91 26.66 -16.41
N LYS A 297 12.13 27.95 -16.63
CA LYS A 297 13.29 28.68 -16.10
C LYS A 297 13.08 29.00 -14.63
N TYR A 298 14.15 28.91 -13.85
CA TYR A 298 14.15 29.41 -12.49
C TYR A 298 14.03 30.94 -12.51
N VAL A 299 12.99 31.46 -11.84
CA VAL A 299 12.79 32.90 -11.65
C VAL A 299 13.07 33.24 -10.21
N GLN A 300 14.27 33.77 -9.97
CA GLN A 300 14.64 34.24 -8.65
C GLN A 300 13.88 35.51 -8.30
N LYS A 301 13.34 35.57 -7.08
CA LYS A 301 12.68 36.76 -6.56
C LYS A 301 13.71 37.88 -6.32
N LYS A 302 13.52 39.04 -6.96
CA LYS A 302 14.47 40.16 -6.96
C LYS A 302 14.68 40.81 -5.59
N SER A 303 13.65 40.85 -4.75
CA SER A 303 13.71 41.34 -3.37
C SER A 303 12.81 40.47 -2.50
N VAL A 304 13.38 39.89 -1.44
CA VAL A 304 12.60 39.13 -0.48
C VAL A 304 12.52 39.93 0.81
N LYS A 305 11.32 40.42 1.13
CA LYS A 305 11.09 41.08 2.42
C LYS A 305 11.35 40.07 3.56
N PRO A 306 11.89 40.52 4.71
CA PRO A 306 11.97 39.68 5.90
C PRO A 306 10.59 39.12 6.28
N LEU A 307 10.58 37.96 6.95
CA LEU A 307 9.36 37.43 7.55
C LEU A 307 8.91 38.34 8.69
N GLU A 308 7.63 38.68 8.71
CA GLU A 308 7.00 39.39 9.82
C GLU A 308 6.53 38.37 10.85
N TYR A 309 6.94 38.57 12.11
CA TYR A 309 6.57 37.70 13.22
C TYR A 309 5.48 38.36 14.08
N PRO A 310 4.57 37.57 14.67
CA PRO A 310 4.46 36.12 14.55
C PRO A 310 3.87 35.67 13.20
N VAL A 311 4.30 34.51 12.69
CA VAL A 311 3.90 33.99 11.38
C VAL A 311 2.63 33.14 11.45
N SER A 312 1.89 33.06 10.34
CA SER A 312 0.84 32.04 10.17
C SER A 312 1.25 31.03 9.10
N VAL A 313 1.11 29.75 9.44
CA VAL A 313 1.59 28.63 8.64
C VAL A 313 0.43 27.87 8.02
N LEU A 314 0.49 27.57 6.73
CA LEU A 314 -0.32 26.55 6.07
C LEU A 314 0.51 25.27 5.94
N LEU A 315 0.12 24.22 6.65
CA LEU A 315 0.81 22.93 6.68
C LEU A 315 -0.09 21.84 6.06
N THR A 316 0.47 21.05 5.15
CA THR A 316 -0.24 19.91 4.54
C THR A 316 0.44 18.61 4.95
N GLY A 317 -0.33 17.52 5.15
CA GLY A 317 0.20 16.18 5.37
C GLY A 317 0.51 15.84 6.84
N THR A 318 -0.16 16.52 7.78
CA THR A 318 -0.04 16.37 9.23
C THR A 318 -0.46 15.01 9.77
N THR A 319 -1.26 14.23 9.04
CA THR A 319 -1.59 12.84 9.41
C THR A 319 -0.47 11.85 9.06
N GLY A 320 0.49 12.28 8.24
CA GLY A 320 1.68 11.50 7.87
C GLY A 320 2.77 11.52 8.94
N ASN A 321 3.83 10.73 8.73
CA ASN A 321 4.93 10.64 9.69
C ASN A 321 5.64 11.97 9.87
N LEU A 322 6.21 12.55 8.81
CA LEU A 322 6.96 13.80 8.91
C LEU A 322 6.07 15.00 9.27
N GLY A 323 4.86 15.08 8.70
CA GLY A 323 3.96 16.21 8.94
C GLY A 323 3.50 16.31 10.39
N ALA A 324 3.30 15.20 11.10
CA ALA A 324 2.96 15.22 12.52
C ALA A 324 4.10 15.76 13.40
N GLU A 325 5.36 15.51 13.01
CA GLU A 325 6.53 16.05 13.73
C GLU A 325 6.64 17.55 13.52
N ILE A 326 6.50 18.01 12.28
CA ILE A 326 6.50 19.45 11.96
C ILE A 326 5.36 20.16 12.70
N LEU A 327 4.15 19.58 12.73
CA LEU A 327 3.03 20.13 13.47
C LEU A 327 3.34 20.27 14.96
N GLN A 328 3.92 19.23 15.58
CA GLN A 328 4.32 19.27 16.99
C GLN A 328 5.31 20.41 17.28
N MET A 329 6.30 20.62 16.40
CA MET A 329 7.29 21.67 16.54
C MET A 329 6.64 23.06 16.42
N LEU A 330 5.80 23.27 15.41
CA LEU A 330 5.13 24.56 15.19
C LEU A 330 4.18 24.92 16.34
N LEU A 331 3.49 23.94 16.93
CA LEU A 331 2.59 24.18 18.06
C LEU A 331 3.33 24.67 19.32
N LYS A 332 4.60 24.29 19.47
CA LYS A 332 5.47 24.70 20.59
C LYS A 332 6.24 25.98 20.31
N ASP A 333 6.23 26.48 19.08
CA ASP A 333 6.99 27.67 18.68
C ASP A 333 6.16 28.94 18.94
N ASP A 334 6.69 29.85 19.76
CA ASP A 334 6.05 31.12 20.09
C ASP A 334 6.10 32.13 18.94
N ARG A 335 6.95 31.89 17.95
CA ARG A 335 6.99 32.70 16.71
C ARG A 335 5.82 32.41 15.78
N VAL A 336 5.05 31.35 16.04
CA VAL A 336 3.90 30.94 15.23
C VAL A 336 2.61 31.37 15.93
N ALA A 337 1.85 32.24 15.26
CA ALA A 337 0.54 32.70 15.74
C ALA A 337 -0.58 31.72 15.41
N ARG A 338 -0.57 31.17 14.20
CA ARG A 338 -1.68 30.34 13.69
C ARG A 338 -1.18 29.28 12.72
N ILE A 339 -1.78 28.09 12.77
CA ILE A 339 -1.43 26.94 11.96
C ILE A 339 -2.71 26.42 11.32
N TYR A 340 -2.83 26.64 10.01
CA TYR A 340 -3.86 26.02 9.19
C TYR A 340 -3.32 24.67 8.72
N THR A 341 -3.99 23.59 9.08
CA THR A 341 -3.66 22.25 8.56
C THR A 341 -4.67 21.87 7.51
N LEU A 342 -4.23 21.32 6.37
CA LEU A 342 -5.12 20.94 5.28
C LEU A 342 -4.89 19.47 4.92
N GLU A 343 -5.92 18.65 5.18
CA GLU A 343 -5.89 17.22 4.95
C GLU A 343 -7.11 16.75 4.13
N ARG A 344 -6.88 15.78 3.25
CA ARG A 344 -7.94 15.14 2.47
C ARG A 344 -8.89 14.35 3.37
N ASP A 345 -10.12 14.14 2.89
CA ASP A 345 -11.09 13.24 3.50
C ASP A 345 -10.51 11.84 3.75
N GLY A 346 -11.01 11.20 4.80
CA GLY A 346 -10.59 9.86 5.17
C GLY A 346 -11.65 9.17 6.01
N SER A 347 -11.31 7.98 6.50
CA SER A 347 -12.19 7.13 7.31
C SER A 347 -12.59 7.73 8.67
N ALA A 348 -11.89 8.78 9.11
CA ALA A 348 -12.13 9.48 10.37
C ALA A 348 -11.83 10.98 10.17
N SER A 349 -12.31 11.81 11.10
CA SER A 349 -12.07 13.25 11.06
C SER A 349 -10.57 13.58 11.05
N VAL A 350 -10.22 14.75 10.52
CA VAL A 350 -8.83 15.22 10.49
C VAL A 350 -8.23 15.23 11.91
N THR A 351 -8.98 15.75 12.88
CA THR A 351 -8.57 15.82 14.29
C THR A 351 -8.33 14.44 14.90
N GLU A 352 -9.20 13.45 14.66
CA GLU A 352 -9.00 12.09 15.17
C GLU A 352 -7.74 11.44 14.58
N ARG A 353 -7.50 11.62 13.28
CA ARG A 353 -6.29 11.09 12.63
C ARG A 353 -5.02 11.76 13.14
N GLN A 354 -5.05 13.08 13.37
CA GLN A 354 -3.95 13.82 13.99
C GLN A 354 -3.70 13.32 15.42
N ARG A 355 -4.74 13.13 16.24
CA ARG A 355 -4.63 12.58 17.61
C ARG A 355 -4.05 11.17 17.61
N ALA A 356 -4.52 10.30 16.71
CA ALA A 356 -4.01 8.94 16.58
C ALA A 356 -2.51 8.95 16.23
N ARG A 357 -2.08 9.81 15.31
CA ARG A 357 -0.67 9.95 14.94
C ARG A 357 0.19 10.54 16.06
N PHE A 358 -0.33 11.50 16.83
CA PHE A 358 0.35 12.05 18.01
C PHE A 358 0.50 10.97 19.10
N ALA A 359 -0.52 10.16 19.34
CA ALA A 359 -0.49 9.06 20.31
C ALA A 359 0.53 7.98 19.90
N ASP A 360 0.53 7.58 18.63
CA ASP A 360 1.49 6.62 18.04
C ASP A 360 2.94 7.08 18.24
N LYS A 361 3.22 8.35 17.93
CA LYS A 361 4.54 8.96 18.14
C LYS A 361 4.90 9.26 19.59
N GLY A 362 3.94 9.20 20.51
CA GLY A 362 4.13 9.56 21.93
C GLY A 362 4.23 11.07 22.17
N PHE A 363 3.64 11.88 21.30
CA PHE A 363 3.57 13.34 21.47
C PHE A 363 2.44 13.74 22.43
N THR A 364 2.58 14.92 23.03
CA THR A 364 1.56 15.49 23.91
C THR A 364 0.30 15.81 23.11
N ILE A 365 -0.75 15.00 23.29
CA ILE A 365 -2.02 15.13 22.56
C ILE A 365 -2.70 16.49 22.84
N ALA A 366 -2.56 17.03 24.06
CA ALA A 366 -3.13 18.32 24.45
C ALA A 366 -2.63 19.51 23.60
N LEU A 367 -1.52 19.37 22.87
CA LEU A 367 -1.06 20.41 21.94
C LEU A 367 -2.04 20.61 20.77
N LEU A 368 -2.80 19.58 20.41
CA LEU A 368 -3.81 19.66 19.35
C LEU A 368 -5.07 20.45 19.77
N ASP A 369 -5.23 20.72 21.07
CA ASP A 369 -6.31 21.56 21.61
C ASP A 369 -5.91 23.05 21.68
N SER A 370 -4.77 23.41 21.09
CA SER A 370 -4.27 24.78 21.06
C SER A 370 -5.12 25.70 20.17
N ASN A 371 -5.39 26.92 20.65
CA ASN A 371 -6.03 27.98 19.88
C ASN A 371 -5.23 28.40 18.63
N LYS A 372 -3.95 28.01 18.54
CA LYS A 372 -3.11 28.22 17.35
C LYS A 372 -3.54 27.32 16.18
N LEU A 373 -4.17 26.16 16.45
CA LEU A 373 -4.46 25.14 15.44
C LEU A 373 -5.84 25.34 14.82
N VAL A 374 -5.89 25.36 13.49
CA VAL A 374 -7.11 25.29 12.69
C VAL A 374 -6.99 24.08 11.76
N SER A 375 -7.75 23.03 12.03
CA SER A 375 -7.76 21.82 11.20
C SER A 375 -8.83 21.92 10.12
N LEU A 376 -8.38 22.01 8.87
CA LEU A 376 -9.21 22.12 7.68
C LEU A 376 -9.22 20.79 6.91
N GLN A 377 -10.40 20.48 6.40
CA GLN A 377 -10.64 19.32 5.56
C GLN A 377 -10.77 19.79 4.11
N GLY A 378 -9.97 19.24 3.20
CA GLY A 378 -10.00 19.61 1.79
C GLY A 378 -8.91 18.97 0.96
N ASP A 379 -9.08 19.02 -0.37
CA ASP A 379 -8.09 18.59 -1.33
C ASP A 379 -7.32 19.80 -1.87
N VAL A 380 -6.00 19.76 -1.77
CA VAL A 380 -5.09 20.80 -2.27
C VAL A 380 -5.28 21.04 -3.77
N SER A 381 -5.66 20.01 -4.53
CA SER A 381 -5.88 20.09 -5.97
C SER A 381 -7.25 20.62 -6.36
N ALA A 382 -8.18 20.77 -5.41
CA ALA A 382 -9.50 21.33 -5.63
C ALA A 382 -9.48 22.87 -5.69
N GLU A 383 -10.52 23.45 -6.29
CA GLU A 383 -10.71 24.90 -6.28
C GLU A 383 -10.73 25.41 -4.84
N ARG A 384 -10.07 26.56 -4.58
CA ARG A 384 -9.99 27.17 -3.25
C ARG A 384 -9.47 26.20 -2.16
N LEU A 385 -8.66 25.21 -2.54
CA LEU A 385 -8.13 24.17 -1.64
C LEU A 385 -9.24 23.34 -0.94
N GLY A 386 -10.42 23.26 -1.55
CA GLY A 386 -11.60 22.60 -0.98
C GLY A 386 -12.23 23.35 0.19
N GLN A 387 -11.92 24.64 0.38
CA GLN A 387 -12.44 25.46 1.48
C GLN A 387 -13.59 26.37 1.02
N SER A 388 -14.38 26.86 2.00
CA SER A 388 -15.37 27.90 1.74
C SER A 388 -14.70 29.23 1.39
N ASP A 389 -15.47 30.15 0.81
CA ASP A 389 -14.98 31.48 0.44
C ASP A 389 -14.45 32.27 1.63
N GLU A 390 -15.09 32.13 2.78
CA GLU A 390 -14.75 32.82 4.00
C GLU A 390 -13.38 32.36 4.50
N VAL A 391 -13.19 31.03 4.62
CA VAL A 391 -11.95 30.42 5.08
C VAL A 391 -10.82 30.68 4.08
N PHE A 392 -11.07 30.56 2.79
CA PHE A 392 -10.07 30.83 1.76
C PHE A 392 -9.58 32.28 1.80
N LYS A 393 -10.49 33.25 1.92
CA LYS A 393 -10.14 34.68 2.08
C LYS A 393 -9.42 34.97 3.39
N GLU A 394 -9.78 34.30 4.48
CA GLU A 394 -9.04 34.38 5.75
C GLU A 394 -7.59 33.92 5.54
N MET A 395 -7.39 32.74 4.95
CA MET A 395 -6.06 32.19 4.70
C MET A 395 -5.21 33.11 3.80
N LEU A 396 -5.80 33.72 2.76
CA LEU A 396 -5.09 34.67 1.88
C LEU A 396 -4.58 35.92 2.63
N ARG A 397 -5.26 36.32 3.70
CA ARG A 397 -4.87 37.47 4.54
C ARG A 397 -3.85 37.10 5.60
N ALA A 398 -3.91 35.89 6.15
CA ALA A 398 -3.12 35.51 7.32
C ALA A 398 -1.82 34.76 6.98
N VAL A 399 -1.84 33.87 5.98
CA VAL A 399 -0.75 32.92 5.74
C VAL A 399 0.49 33.63 5.18
N SER A 400 1.63 33.43 5.86
CA SER A 400 2.94 33.94 5.46
C SER A 400 3.99 32.84 5.25
N VAL A 401 3.70 31.60 5.67
CA VAL A 401 4.57 30.45 5.43
C VAL A 401 3.73 29.26 4.96
N ILE A 402 4.17 28.58 3.90
CA ILE A 402 3.56 27.34 3.43
C ILE A 402 4.57 26.21 3.60
N ILE A 403 4.17 25.12 4.25
CA ILE A 403 4.97 23.90 4.37
C ILE A 403 4.20 22.76 3.71
N HIS A 404 4.67 22.36 2.53
CA HIS A 404 4.05 21.33 1.73
C HIS A 404 4.74 19.98 1.91
N VAL A 405 4.16 19.13 2.76
CA VAL A 405 4.62 17.75 3.05
C VAL A 405 3.72 16.70 2.41
N ALA A 406 2.42 17.01 2.25
CA ALA A 406 1.44 16.07 1.71
C ALA A 406 1.86 15.55 0.33
N TRP A 407 2.06 14.24 0.24
CA TRP A 407 2.37 13.57 -1.02
C TRP A 407 1.97 12.09 -0.93
N ARG A 408 1.52 11.50 -2.04
CA ARG A 408 1.25 10.06 -2.11
C ARG A 408 2.58 9.29 -2.06
N LEU A 409 2.77 8.40 -1.09
CA LEU A 409 3.99 7.59 -1.01
C LEU A 409 3.75 6.23 -1.68
N ASP A 410 4.15 6.09 -2.94
CA ASP A 410 4.09 4.82 -3.67
C ASP A 410 5.17 4.77 -4.75
N PHE A 411 6.23 3.99 -4.53
CA PHE A 411 7.38 3.95 -5.44
C PHE A 411 7.12 3.11 -6.70
N ASN A 412 6.01 2.37 -6.75
CA ASN A 412 5.72 1.48 -7.87
C ASN A 412 5.00 2.18 -9.03
N LEU A 413 4.35 3.32 -8.74
CA LEU A 413 3.57 4.07 -9.73
C LEU A 413 4.45 4.88 -10.70
N GLY A 414 3.95 5.06 -11.92
CA GLY A 414 4.50 6.01 -12.89
C GLY A 414 4.13 7.47 -12.58
N VAL A 415 4.81 8.42 -13.23
CA VAL A 415 4.64 9.87 -12.97
C VAL A 415 3.19 10.37 -13.14
N ASN A 416 2.43 9.77 -14.06
CA ASN A 416 1.02 10.13 -14.29
C ASN A 416 0.16 10.00 -13.03
N ALA A 417 0.41 8.98 -12.19
CA ALA A 417 -0.34 8.79 -10.95
C ALA A 417 -0.07 9.88 -9.90
N PHE A 418 0.99 10.69 -10.10
CA PHE A 418 1.35 11.83 -9.26
C PHE A 418 0.86 13.16 -9.82
N GLU A 419 0.11 13.16 -10.93
CA GLU A 419 -0.43 14.37 -11.54
C GLU A 419 -1.27 15.19 -10.56
N SER A 420 -2.09 14.54 -9.72
CA SER A 420 -2.87 15.20 -8.67
C SER A 420 -1.98 15.89 -7.62
N SER A 421 -0.84 15.29 -7.26
CA SER A 421 0.12 15.87 -6.32
C SER A 421 0.84 17.08 -6.93
N ILE A 422 1.23 16.98 -8.21
CA ILE A 422 1.85 18.09 -8.96
C ILE A 422 0.85 19.25 -9.09
N ARG A 423 -0.41 18.95 -9.41
CA ARG A 423 -1.51 19.92 -9.45
C ARG A 423 -1.71 20.59 -8.10
N GLY A 424 -1.66 19.82 -7.00
CA GLY A 424 -1.71 20.35 -5.64
C GLY A 424 -0.58 21.36 -5.36
N THR A 425 0.66 21.04 -5.73
CA THR A 425 1.77 22.01 -5.64
C THR A 425 1.47 23.28 -6.42
N ARG A 426 0.96 23.16 -7.65
CA ARG A 426 0.59 24.32 -8.47
C ARG A 426 -0.52 25.15 -7.82
N ALA A 427 -1.56 24.52 -7.27
CA ALA A 427 -2.63 25.22 -6.57
C ALA A 427 -2.10 25.99 -5.34
N LEU A 428 -1.17 25.41 -4.58
CA LEU A 428 -0.50 26.12 -3.47
C LEU A 428 0.38 27.28 -3.96
N VAL A 429 1.03 27.14 -5.11
CA VAL A 429 1.78 28.25 -5.75
C VAL A 429 0.83 29.38 -6.14
N ASP A 430 -0.30 29.06 -6.75
CA ASP A 430 -1.30 30.07 -7.13
C ASP A 430 -1.93 30.74 -5.90
N PHE A 431 -2.19 29.97 -4.84
CA PHE A 431 -2.60 30.51 -3.54
C PHE A 431 -1.53 31.46 -2.96
N ALA A 432 -0.28 31.03 -2.90
CA ALA A 432 0.83 31.81 -2.36
C ALA A 432 1.00 33.17 -3.07
N ARG A 433 0.82 33.19 -4.39
CA ARG A 433 0.88 34.41 -5.21
C ARG A 433 -0.28 35.37 -4.99
N GLN A 434 -1.41 34.88 -4.48
CA GLN A 434 -2.60 35.69 -4.17
C GLN A 434 -2.60 36.22 -2.73
N THR A 435 -1.72 35.71 -1.86
CA THR A 435 -1.66 36.15 -0.46
C THR A 435 -1.28 37.63 -0.34
N GLN A 436 -1.79 38.30 0.70
CA GLN A 436 -1.37 39.67 1.03
C GLN A 436 0.13 39.73 1.42
N HIS A 437 0.67 38.60 1.87
CA HIS A 437 2.07 38.43 2.22
C HIS A 437 2.94 37.90 1.07
N ALA A 438 2.47 37.91 -0.18
CA ALA A 438 3.19 37.31 -1.30
C ALA A 438 4.65 37.79 -1.44
N ASP A 439 4.97 39.02 -1.00
CA ASP A 439 6.32 39.60 -0.97
C ASP A 439 7.25 39.00 0.10
N SER A 440 6.75 38.63 1.27
CA SER A 440 7.51 38.05 2.39
C SER A 440 7.32 36.54 2.55
N LEU A 441 6.36 35.96 1.82
CA LEU A 441 5.97 34.55 1.94
C LEU A 441 7.13 33.60 1.66
N ARG A 442 7.24 32.57 2.51
CA ARG A 442 8.19 31.47 2.34
C ARG A 442 7.46 30.16 2.04
N PHE A 443 7.86 29.50 0.96
CA PHE A 443 7.34 28.20 0.57
C PHE A 443 8.37 27.10 0.84
N VAL A 444 8.09 26.21 1.78
CA VAL A 444 8.93 25.04 2.06
C VAL A 444 8.28 23.81 1.45
N PHE A 445 9.00 23.12 0.59
CA PHE A 445 8.55 21.87 -0.04
C PHE A 445 9.40 20.70 0.41
N THR A 446 8.75 19.63 0.86
CA THR A 446 9.43 18.36 1.14
C THR A 446 9.54 17.56 -0.16
N SER A 447 10.71 17.66 -0.80
CA SER A 447 11.12 16.82 -1.92
C SER A 447 11.76 15.52 -1.41
N SER A 448 12.37 14.74 -2.29
CA SER A 448 13.05 13.49 -1.94
C SER A 448 14.36 13.33 -2.68
N VAL A 449 15.33 12.63 -2.07
CA VAL A 449 16.53 12.14 -2.78
C VAL A 449 16.18 11.27 -4.00
N ALA A 450 14.95 10.72 -4.04
CA ALA A 450 14.42 10.04 -5.23
C ALA A 450 14.44 10.93 -6.50
N SER A 451 14.38 12.27 -6.36
CA SER A 451 14.43 13.21 -7.49
C SER A 451 15.82 13.33 -8.11
N THR A 452 16.84 12.67 -7.54
CA THR A 452 18.22 12.70 -8.03
C THR A 452 18.84 11.30 -8.13
N MET A 453 18.02 10.24 -8.21
CA MET A 453 18.48 8.84 -8.20
C MET A 453 19.32 8.44 -9.41
N SER A 454 19.21 9.15 -10.54
CA SER A 454 20.05 8.93 -11.71
C SER A 454 21.33 9.76 -11.69
N TRP A 455 21.59 10.53 -10.62
CA TRP A 455 22.85 11.23 -10.46
C TRP A 455 23.97 10.22 -10.19
N ASP A 456 25.04 10.25 -10.97
CA ASP A 456 26.20 9.38 -10.74
C ASP A 456 27.27 10.12 -9.95
N PRO A 457 27.43 9.83 -8.65
CA PRO A 457 28.39 10.55 -7.82
C PRO A 457 29.84 10.26 -8.19
N ARG A 458 30.12 9.17 -8.91
CA ARG A 458 31.49 8.81 -9.32
C ARG A 458 32.01 9.70 -10.44
N THR A 459 31.13 10.10 -11.35
CA THR A 459 31.47 10.94 -12.51
C THR A 459 31.18 12.41 -12.26
N GLN A 460 30.14 12.73 -11.48
CA GLN A 460 29.66 14.10 -11.29
C GLN A 460 29.92 14.67 -9.89
N GLY A 461 30.46 13.87 -8.97
CA GLY A 461 30.68 14.27 -7.57
C GLY A 461 29.40 14.25 -6.72
N PRO A 462 29.42 14.80 -5.48
CA PRO A 462 28.25 14.82 -4.61
C PRO A 462 27.09 15.61 -5.24
N VAL A 463 25.85 15.17 -5.00
CA VAL A 463 24.65 15.86 -5.48
C VAL A 463 24.62 17.29 -4.93
N PRO A 464 24.56 18.33 -5.78
CA PRO A 464 24.54 19.70 -5.30
C PRO A 464 23.17 20.06 -4.69
N GLU A 465 23.20 20.89 -3.65
CA GLU A 465 22.02 21.48 -3.00
C GLU A 465 21.45 22.68 -3.79
N THR A 466 21.46 22.57 -5.11
CA THR A 466 20.94 23.56 -6.06
C THR A 466 19.86 22.93 -6.94
N LEU A 467 19.16 23.79 -7.70
CA LEU A 467 18.22 23.32 -8.71
C LEU A 467 18.98 22.64 -9.85
N LEU A 468 18.74 21.34 -10.03
CA LEU A 468 19.29 20.57 -11.14
C LEU A 468 18.45 20.80 -12.39
N ASN A 469 19.04 21.29 -13.48
CA ASN A 469 18.31 21.65 -14.70
C ASN A 469 18.21 20.52 -15.73
N ASP A 470 18.85 19.38 -15.46
CA ASP A 470 18.76 18.21 -16.32
C ASP A 470 17.69 17.25 -15.78
N PRO A 471 16.60 16.97 -16.53
CA PRO A 471 15.57 16.02 -16.09
C PRO A 471 16.08 14.57 -16.03
N SER A 472 17.24 14.27 -16.64
CA SER A 472 17.85 12.92 -16.62
C SER A 472 18.11 12.42 -15.20
N VAL A 473 18.40 13.33 -14.27
CA VAL A 473 18.80 13.03 -12.89
C VAL A 473 17.71 12.31 -12.08
N CYS A 474 16.45 12.34 -12.53
CA CYS A 474 15.32 11.75 -11.81
C CYS A 474 14.71 10.52 -12.51
N VAL A 475 15.23 10.09 -13.67
CA VAL A 475 14.62 9.04 -14.51
C VAL A 475 14.49 7.71 -13.75
N HIS A 476 15.50 7.33 -12.95
CA HIS A 476 15.49 6.12 -12.13
C HIS A 476 14.82 6.30 -10.76
N GLY A 477 14.31 7.48 -10.45
CA GLY A 477 13.56 7.76 -9.21
C GLY A 477 12.13 7.20 -9.17
N GLY A 478 11.72 6.46 -10.20
CA GLY A 478 10.34 6.04 -10.40
C GLY A 478 9.38 7.22 -10.58
N GLY A 479 8.07 6.97 -10.66
CA GLY A 479 7.09 8.05 -10.79
C GLY A 479 7.09 9.00 -9.59
N TYR A 480 7.42 8.50 -8.40
CA TYR A 480 7.53 9.30 -7.18
C TYR A 480 8.64 10.35 -7.28
N GLY A 481 9.88 9.94 -7.60
CA GLY A 481 11.02 10.86 -7.75
C GLY A 481 10.83 11.84 -8.89
N GLN A 482 10.29 11.37 -10.02
CA GLN A 482 9.94 12.20 -11.18
C GLN A 482 8.89 13.26 -10.81
N GLY A 483 7.83 12.88 -10.10
CA GLY A 483 6.79 13.81 -9.66
C GLY A 483 7.32 14.88 -8.70
N LYS A 484 8.21 14.50 -7.76
CA LYS A 484 8.89 15.45 -6.86
C LYS A 484 9.78 16.41 -7.63
N TYR A 485 10.53 15.93 -8.62
CA TYR A 485 11.33 16.78 -9.51
C TYR A 485 10.47 17.78 -10.29
N VAL A 486 9.33 17.33 -10.84
CA VAL A 486 8.38 18.23 -11.52
C VAL A 486 7.87 19.32 -10.58
N ALA A 487 7.52 18.97 -9.33
CA ALA A 487 7.11 19.96 -8.34
C ALA A 487 8.22 20.99 -8.02
N GLU A 488 9.49 20.56 -7.93
CA GLU A 488 10.64 21.48 -7.80
C GLU A 488 10.70 22.46 -8.98
N ARG A 489 10.44 21.99 -10.21
CA ARG A 489 10.41 22.84 -11.42
C ARG A 489 9.26 23.85 -11.42
N VAL A 490 8.06 23.43 -11.01
CA VAL A 490 6.89 24.32 -10.88
C VAL A 490 7.16 25.42 -9.85
N LEU A 491 7.76 25.08 -8.71
CA LEU A 491 8.18 26.05 -7.70
C LEU A 491 9.25 27.01 -8.24
N ALA A 492 10.24 26.49 -8.96
CA ALA A 492 11.28 27.30 -9.61
C ALA A 492 10.70 28.32 -10.61
N ALA A 493 9.62 27.95 -11.32
CA ALA A 493 8.95 28.81 -12.28
C ALA A 493 8.10 29.93 -11.64
N SER A 494 7.77 29.81 -10.36
CA SER A 494 6.72 30.60 -9.71
C SER A 494 7.09 32.07 -9.43
N GLY A 495 8.38 32.38 -9.31
CA GLY A 495 8.85 33.68 -8.81
C GLY A 495 8.70 33.88 -7.29
N LEU A 496 8.28 32.85 -6.55
CA LEU A 496 8.17 32.87 -5.08
C LEU A 496 9.52 32.59 -4.41
N SER A 497 9.65 32.97 -3.14
CA SER A 497 10.76 32.51 -2.31
C SER A 497 10.43 31.10 -1.79
N PHE A 498 11.21 30.10 -2.21
CA PHE A 498 10.99 28.73 -1.79
C PHE A 498 12.27 28.02 -1.37
N SER A 499 12.10 26.95 -0.59
CA SER A 499 13.14 26.00 -0.22
C SER A 499 12.62 24.60 -0.49
N SER A 500 13.36 23.83 -1.30
CA SER A 500 13.08 22.41 -1.54
C SER A 500 14.04 21.56 -0.72
N MET A 501 13.52 20.74 0.18
CA MET A 501 14.31 19.85 1.02
C MET A 501 14.21 18.42 0.47
N ARG A 502 15.29 17.89 -0.11
CA ARG A 502 15.34 16.51 -0.61
C ARG A 502 15.58 15.54 0.54
N VAL A 503 14.50 14.97 1.08
CA VAL A 503 14.58 14.09 2.25
C VAL A 503 14.87 12.65 1.83
N GLY A 504 15.73 11.98 2.61
CA GLY A 504 16.05 10.56 2.49
C GLY A 504 15.04 9.65 3.19
N GLN A 505 15.50 8.52 3.71
CA GLN A 505 14.66 7.61 4.49
C GLN A 505 14.35 8.23 5.87
N VAL A 506 13.11 8.67 6.06
CA VAL A 506 12.64 9.11 7.37
C VAL A 506 12.44 7.90 8.27
N SER A 507 13.05 7.91 9.43
CA SER A 507 12.98 6.85 10.43
C SER A 507 12.19 7.28 11.66
N GLY A 508 11.90 6.32 12.55
CA GLY A 508 11.21 6.61 13.80
C GLY A 508 12.05 7.45 14.75
N GLY A 509 11.58 8.64 15.09
CA GLY A 509 12.23 9.56 16.03
C GLY A 509 11.72 9.45 17.48
N GLN A 510 12.44 10.08 18.40
CA GLN A 510 12.00 10.27 19.80
C GLN A 510 10.64 10.99 19.86
N PRO A 511 9.75 10.65 20.82
CA PRO A 511 10.02 9.87 22.03
C PRO A 511 9.82 8.35 21.92
N ARG A 512 8.96 7.84 21.01
CA ARG A 512 8.67 6.40 20.92
C ARG A 512 9.41 5.66 19.82
N GLY A 513 10.15 6.35 18.95
CA GLY A 513 10.77 5.72 17.77
C GLY A 513 9.73 5.20 16.78
N ALA A 514 8.52 5.78 16.76
CA ALA A 514 7.42 5.27 15.96
C ALA A 514 7.73 5.38 14.45
N TRP A 515 7.81 4.22 13.79
CA TRP A 515 8.08 4.05 12.37
C TRP A 515 6.94 3.22 11.75
N ALA A 516 6.48 3.62 10.57
CA ALA A 516 5.55 2.84 9.77
C ALA A 516 6.09 1.42 9.50
N THR A 517 5.39 0.40 10.01
CA THR A 517 5.75 -1.01 9.84
C THR A 517 5.58 -1.53 8.41
N THR A 518 4.99 -0.71 7.53
CA THR A 518 4.80 -0.97 6.10
C THR A 518 5.99 -0.48 5.26
N ASP A 519 6.94 0.24 5.85
CA ASP A 519 8.15 0.66 5.15
C ASP A 519 9.09 -0.53 4.97
N TRP A 520 9.92 -0.49 3.91
CA TRP A 520 10.80 -1.60 3.52
C TRP A 520 11.73 -2.06 4.65
N PHE A 521 12.29 -1.14 5.45
CA PHE A 521 13.26 -1.48 6.48
C PHE A 521 12.60 -2.13 7.72
N PRO A 522 11.51 -1.59 8.30
CA PRO A 522 10.73 -2.31 9.30
C PRO A 522 10.22 -3.68 8.85
N ILE A 523 9.79 -3.82 7.58
CA ILE A 523 9.40 -5.12 7.00
C ILE A 523 10.60 -6.08 6.99
N LEU A 524 11.77 -5.60 6.55
CA LEU A 524 13.00 -6.38 6.52
C LEU A 524 13.36 -6.88 7.92
N VAL A 525 13.38 -6.00 8.92
CA VAL A 525 13.68 -6.35 10.32
C VAL A 525 12.66 -7.37 10.86
N LYS A 526 11.37 -7.15 10.64
CA LYS A 526 10.31 -8.08 11.07
C LYS A 526 10.48 -9.46 10.45
N THR A 527 10.81 -9.51 9.16
CA THR A 527 11.05 -10.75 8.42
C THR A 527 12.31 -11.46 8.94
N SER A 528 13.37 -10.71 9.20
CA SER A 528 14.62 -11.26 9.73
C SER A 528 14.51 -11.83 11.13
N ILE A 529 13.68 -11.23 11.99
CA ILE A 529 13.36 -11.81 13.30
C ILE A 529 12.64 -13.15 13.14
N ALA A 530 11.70 -13.26 12.19
CA ALA A 530 10.98 -14.49 11.93
C ALA A 530 11.87 -15.58 11.32
N LEU A 531 12.82 -15.21 10.45
CA LEU A 531 13.75 -16.13 9.79
C LEU A 531 14.99 -16.48 10.61
N GLY A 532 15.31 -15.69 11.64
CA GLY A 532 16.58 -15.80 12.39
C GLY A 532 17.81 -15.39 11.57
N ALA A 533 17.62 -14.68 10.46
CA ALA A 533 18.69 -14.28 9.55
C ALA A 533 18.40 -12.91 8.90
N LEU A 534 19.46 -12.11 8.70
CA LEU A 534 19.44 -10.85 7.96
C LEU A 534 20.22 -11.06 6.65
N PRO A 535 19.78 -10.49 5.51
CA PRO A 535 20.58 -10.56 4.28
C PRO A 535 21.94 -9.88 4.50
N GLY A 536 23.00 -10.54 4.04
CA GLY A 536 24.34 -9.96 4.00
C GLY A 536 24.47 -9.04 2.80
N ASP A 537 24.45 -7.74 3.04
CA ASP A 537 24.74 -6.71 2.06
C ASP A 537 25.62 -5.63 2.72
N GLU A 538 26.70 -5.20 2.06
CA GLU A 538 27.65 -4.20 2.54
C GLU A 538 27.21 -2.76 2.18
N GLN A 539 25.99 -2.58 1.67
CA GLN A 539 25.46 -1.26 1.31
C GLN A 539 25.24 -0.36 2.54
N ALA A 540 25.80 0.86 2.47
CA ALA A 540 25.53 1.90 3.44
C ALA A 540 24.10 2.43 3.30
N SER A 541 23.32 2.34 4.39
CA SER A 541 21.99 2.93 4.48
C SER A 541 22.00 4.12 5.44
N SER A 542 21.40 5.25 5.02
CA SER A 542 21.25 6.44 5.86
C SER A 542 19.78 6.58 6.30
N PHE A 543 19.58 6.69 7.61
CA PHE A 543 18.28 6.90 8.22
C PHE A 543 18.27 8.27 8.86
N THR A 544 17.36 9.13 8.41
CA THR A 544 17.24 10.47 8.98
C THR A 544 16.28 10.41 10.17
N THR A 545 16.75 10.82 11.35
CA THR A 545 15.93 10.92 12.56
C THR A 545 15.55 12.39 12.86
N LYS A 546 14.63 12.57 13.82
CA LYS A 546 14.18 13.86 14.38
C LYS A 546 15.30 14.90 14.56
N THR A 547 16.43 14.53 15.15
CA THR A 547 17.49 15.47 15.52
C THR A 547 18.30 15.96 14.31
N GLU A 548 18.36 15.15 13.24
CA GLU A 548 19.19 15.46 12.07
C GLU A 548 18.46 16.36 11.07
N VAL A 549 17.15 16.18 10.88
CA VAL A 549 16.33 17.13 10.08
C VAL A 549 16.37 18.53 10.72
N GLU A 550 16.30 18.60 12.05
CA GLU A 550 16.41 19.84 12.83
C GLU A 550 17.82 20.48 12.74
N ALA A 551 18.89 19.66 12.77
CA ALA A 551 20.27 20.14 12.65
C ALA A 551 20.57 20.70 11.25
N TYR A 552 20.09 20.05 10.18
CA TYR A 552 20.23 20.57 8.82
C TYR A 552 19.47 21.90 8.62
N GLN A 553 18.36 22.11 9.33
CA GLN A 553 17.62 23.38 9.29
C GLN A 553 18.29 24.51 10.09
N LYS A 554 19.02 24.21 11.17
CA LYS A 554 19.74 25.21 11.97
C LYS A 554 21.11 25.60 11.40
N CYS A 555 21.75 24.73 10.61
CA CYS A 555 23.09 25.01 10.09
C CYS A 555 23.15 26.01 8.92
N ARG A 556 22.01 26.47 8.37
CA ARG A 556 21.98 27.45 7.25
C ARG A 556 20.80 28.43 7.27
N THR A 557 20.42 28.91 8.45
CA THR A 557 19.89 30.28 8.59
C THR A 557 21.01 31.20 9.00
#